data_AF-A0A524AXN4-F1
#
_entry.id   AF-A0A524AXN4-F1
#
_cell.length_a   1.000
_cell.length_b   1.000
_cell.length_c   1.000
_cell.angle_alpha   90.00
_cell.angle_beta   90.00
_cell.angle_gamma   90.00
#
_symmetry.space_group_name_H-M   'P 1'
#
loop_
_entity.id
_entity.type
_entity.pdbx_description
1 polymer ?
#
loop_
_entity_poly.entity_id
_entity_poly.type
_entity_poly.pdbx_seq_one_letter_code
_entity_poly.pdbx_strand_id
1 'polypeptide(L)'
;MSETLQLAKDLISRNSVTPKDEGCQVLMSERLAQSGFEVNPLKFGEVDNFWAVHGSAEPVFVFAGHTDVVPVGADWKTDPFKPEIIGGMLYGRGAADMKGSLAAMLVATERFVADFPEHQGTIGFLITSDEEGPAIDGTVRVCEYLKSTNQAIDYCLVGEPSSTSQLGDVIKNGRRGSLNGRLTIIGKQGHIAYPHLADNPIHL
;
A
#
# COMPACT_ATOMS: atom_id res chain seq x y z
N MET A 1 5.37 8.06 23.92
CA MET A 1 5.21 7.98 22.45
C MET A 1 3.82 7.41 22.19
N SER A 2 3.04 7.91 21.23
CA SER A 2 1.71 7.32 20.99
C SER A 2 1.82 5.91 20.40
N GLU A 3 0.81 5.07 20.61
CA GLU A 3 0.74 3.71 20.05
C GLU A 3 0.82 3.74 18.52
N THR A 4 0.13 4.69 17.89
CA THR A 4 0.19 4.93 16.44
C THR A 4 1.62 5.20 15.98
N LEU A 5 2.34 6.08 16.68
CA LEU A 5 3.72 6.41 16.32
C LEU A 5 4.66 5.22 16.55
N GLN A 6 4.45 4.42 17.61
CA GLN A 6 5.23 3.19 17.83
C GLN A 6 5.00 2.19 16.69
N LEU A 7 3.75 1.88 16.36
CA LEU A 7 3.43 0.96 15.28
C LEU A 7 3.96 1.45 13.92
N ALA A 8 3.85 2.74 13.63
CA ALA A 8 4.41 3.32 12.41
C ALA A 8 5.92 3.10 12.34
N LYS A 9 6.65 3.34 13.44
CA LYS A 9 8.09 3.07 13.50
C LYS A 9 8.41 1.58 13.32
N ASP A 10 7.66 0.70 13.96
CA ASP A 10 7.87 -0.74 13.82
C ASP A 10 7.68 -1.18 12.37
N LEU A 11 6.62 -0.71 11.70
CA LEU A 11 6.39 -0.98 10.28
C LEU A 11 7.51 -0.40 9.40
N ILE A 12 7.89 0.86 9.61
CA ILE A 12 8.95 1.53 8.82
C ILE A 12 10.31 0.83 8.99
N SER A 13 10.57 0.24 10.15
CA SER A 13 11.84 -0.45 10.40
C SER A 13 12.08 -1.71 9.57
N ARG A 14 11.05 -2.18 8.86
CA ARG A 14 11.09 -3.33 7.97
C ARG A 14 11.37 -2.89 6.55
N ASN A 15 12.42 -3.43 5.95
CA ASN A 15 12.84 -3.15 4.58
C ASN A 15 11.96 -3.87 3.54
N SER A 16 10.66 -3.59 3.57
CA SER A 16 9.62 -4.22 2.75
C SER A 16 9.59 -3.66 1.33
N VAL A 17 10.74 -3.61 0.64
CA VAL A 17 10.75 -3.18 -0.77
C VAL A 17 9.98 -4.19 -1.61
N THR A 18 9.10 -3.68 -2.46
CA THR A 18 8.18 -4.46 -3.30
C THR A 18 8.88 -5.65 -3.98
N PRO A 19 8.33 -6.89 -3.91
CA PRO A 19 7.03 -7.26 -3.32
C PRO A 19 7.13 -7.79 -1.87
N LYS A 20 8.25 -7.59 -1.18
CA LYS A 20 8.51 -8.26 0.11
C LYS A 20 7.75 -7.58 1.24
N ASP A 21 7.07 -8.36 2.07
CA ASP A 21 6.38 -7.84 3.26
C ASP A 21 7.32 -7.60 4.46
N GLU A 22 8.38 -8.40 4.61
CA GLU A 22 9.33 -8.36 5.74
C GLU A 22 8.64 -8.40 7.13
N GLY A 23 7.51 -9.11 7.23
CA GLY A 23 6.78 -9.32 8.48
C GLY A 23 5.92 -8.14 8.94
N CYS A 24 5.63 -7.17 8.07
CA CYS A 24 4.67 -6.11 8.35
C CYS A 24 3.26 -6.68 8.55
N GLN A 25 2.80 -7.53 7.62
CA GLN A 25 1.47 -8.14 7.67
C GLN A 25 1.33 -9.11 8.84
N VAL A 26 2.39 -9.84 9.21
CA VAL A 26 2.39 -10.68 10.43
C VAL A 26 2.12 -9.83 11.67
N LEU A 27 2.86 -8.73 11.84
CA LEU A 27 2.64 -7.82 12.97
C LEU A 27 1.21 -7.26 12.99
N MET A 28 0.71 -6.81 11.84
CA MET A 28 -0.64 -6.26 11.75
C MET A 28 -1.70 -7.33 12.07
N SER A 29 -1.53 -8.53 11.53
CA SER A 29 -2.43 -9.66 11.73
C SER A 29 -2.50 -10.08 13.20
N GLU A 30 -1.36 -10.14 13.89
CA GLU A 30 -1.31 -10.47 15.32
C GLU A 30 -2.08 -9.45 16.17
N ARG A 31 -1.92 -8.15 15.88
CA ARG A 31 -2.64 -7.09 16.59
C ARG A 31 -4.15 -7.11 16.32
N LEU A 32 -4.53 -7.31 15.06
CA LEU A 32 -5.93 -7.43 14.67
C LEU A 32 -6.57 -8.66 15.33
N ALA A 33 -5.90 -9.81 15.33
CA ALA A 33 -6.38 -11.03 15.98
C ALA A 33 -6.55 -10.85 17.49
N GLN A 34 -5.63 -10.14 18.16
CA GLN A 34 -5.78 -9.76 19.58
C GLN A 34 -7.00 -8.86 19.84
N SER A 35 -7.44 -8.14 18.82
CA SER A 35 -8.65 -7.31 18.84
C SER A 35 -9.90 -8.03 18.33
N GLY A 36 -9.85 -9.37 18.22
CA GLY A 36 -10.99 -10.20 17.85
C GLY A 36 -11.25 -10.34 16.35
N PHE A 37 -10.35 -9.86 15.49
CA PHE A 37 -10.50 -10.06 14.04
C PHE A 37 -10.23 -11.50 13.64
N GLU A 38 -11.07 -12.02 12.74
CA GLU A 38 -10.71 -13.20 11.94
C GLU A 38 -9.76 -12.74 10.83
N VAL A 39 -8.54 -13.28 10.81
CA VAL A 39 -7.51 -12.93 9.83
C VAL A 39 -7.25 -14.10 8.91
N ASN A 40 -7.41 -13.87 7.61
CA ASN A 40 -7.16 -14.84 6.55
C ASN A 40 -5.98 -14.38 5.68
N PRO A 41 -4.79 -14.99 5.83
CA PRO A 41 -3.65 -14.74 4.95
C PRO A 41 -3.93 -15.27 3.54
N LEU A 42 -3.62 -14.46 2.52
CA LEU A 42 -3.85 -14.74 1.10
C LEU A 42 -2.57 -14.49 0.31
N LYS A 43 -1.77 -15.53 0.10
CA LYS A 43 -0.54 -15.45 -0.70
C LYS A 43 -0.81 -15.83 -2.15
N PHE A 44 -0.38 -14.98 -3.09
CA PHE A 44 -0.43 -15.26 -4.52
C PHE A 44 0.96 -15.00 -5.12
N GLY A 45 1.56 -16.04 -5.72
CA GLY A 45 2.96 -15.97 -6.13
C GLY A 45 3.87 -15.59 -4.95
N GLU A 46 4.68 -14.55 -5.14
CA GLU A 46 5.57 -14.00 -4.11
C GLU A 46 4.91 -12.91 -3.24
N VAL A 47 3.70 -12.47 -3.60
CA VAL A 47 3.00 -11.35 -2.93
C VAL A 47 2.20 -11.88 -1.75
N ASP A 48 2.44 -11.28 -0.58
CA ASP A 48 1.65 -11.51 0.61
C ASP A 48 0.47 -10.54 0.64
N ASN A 49 -0.70 -11.06 0.95
CA ASN A 49 -1.88 -10.26 1.24
C ASN A 49 -2.55 -10.82 2.50
N PHE A 50 -3.41 -10.04 3.12
CA PHE A 50 -4.38 -10.59 4.05
C PHE A 50 -5.73 -9.89 3.92
N TRP A 51 -6.76 -10.64 4.28
CA TRP A 51 -8.11 -10.16 4.51
C TRP A 51 -8.44 -10.41 5.99
N ALA A 52 -8.81 -9.37 6.72
CA ALA A 52 -9.23 -9.51 8.11
C ALA A 52 -10.59 -8.84 8.34
N VAL A 53 -11.44 -9.42 9.18
CA VAL A 53 -12.76 -8.88 9.51
C VAL A 53 -13.10 -8.99 10.99
N HIS A 54 -13.84 -8.01 11.50
CA HIS A 54 -14.51 -8.04 12.81
C HIS A 54 -15.97 -7.62 12.65
N GLY A 55 -16.89 -8.44 13.16
CA GLY A 55 -18.33 -8.34 12.88
C GLY A 55 -18.76 -9.28 11.75
N SER A 56 -20.07 -9.38 11.54
CA SER A 56 -20.67 -10.33 10.57
C SER A 56 -21.90 -9.78 9.84
N ALA A 57 -22.21 -8.50 10.04
CA ALA A 57 -23.37 -7.83 9.46
C ALA A 57 -22.97 -6.70 8.52
N GLU A 58 -23.91 -6.27 7.69
CA GLU A 58 -23.80 -5.02 6.93
C GLU A 58 -24.01 -3.80 7.85
N PRO A 59 -23.40 -2.64 7.53
CA PRO A 59 -22.51 -2.42 6.40
C PRO A 59 -21.10 -2.95 6.64
N VAL A 60 -20.42 -3.36 5.56
CA VAL A 60 -19.01 -3.76 5.54
C VAL A 60 -18.15 -2.55 5.17
N PHE A 61 -17.43 -2.00 6.16
CA PHE A 61 -16.47 -0.92 6.00
C PHE A 61 -15.05 -1.49 5.99
N VAL A 62 -14.26 -1.21 4.95
CA VAL A 62 -12.91 -1.75 4.78
C VAL A 62 -11.87 -0.65 4.75
N PHE A 63 -10.79 -0.82 5.53
CA PHE A 63 -9.54 -0.11 5.30
C PHE A 63 -8.69 -0.89 4.31
N ALA A 64 -8.19 -0.22 3.28
CA ALA A 64 -7.25 -0.79 2.31
C ALA A 64 -5.91 -0.07 2.33
N GLY A 65 -4.85 -0.80 2.05
CA GLY A 65 -3.50 -0.24 1.96
C GLY A 65 -2.44 -1.27 1.63
N HIS A 66 -1.18 -0.83 1.65
CA HIS A 66 -0.06 -1.67 1.25
C HIS A 66 1.14 -1.54 2.22
N THR A 67 1.85 -2.65 2.44
CA THR A 67 3.02 -2.71 3.33
C THR A 67 4.33 -2.53 2.60
N ASP A 68 4.34 -2.73 1.29
CA ASP A 68 5.52 -2.54 0.48
C ASP A 68 5.86 -1.06 0.30
N VAL A 69 7.11 -0.82 -0.08
CA VAL A 69 7.62 0.51 -0.32
C VAL A 69 8.50 0.52 -1.56
N VAL A 70 8.53 1.63 -2.28
CA VAL A 70 9.47 1.79 -3.40
C VAL A 70 10.93 1.72 -2.96
N PRO A 71 11.86 1.36 -3.88
CA PRO A 71 13.29 1.39 -3.62
C PRO A 71 13.79 2.69 -3.00
N VAL A 72 14.84 2.57 -2.20
CA VAL A 72 15.52 3.72 -1.62
C VAL A 72 16.51 4.29 -2.66
N GLY A 73 16.41 5.59 -2.91
CA GLY A 73 17.42 6.31 -3.70
C GLY A 73 18.65 6.70 -2.88
N ALA A 74 19.55 7.47 -3.50
CA ALA A 74 20.71 8.05 -2.82
C ALA A 74 20.32 9.22 -1.89
N ASP A 75 21.30 9.75 -1.15
CA ASP A 75 21.24 11.03 -0.43
C ASP A 75 20.30 11.12 0.79
N TRP A 76 19.97 9.98 1.40
CA TRP A 76 19.32 9.99 2.69
C TRP A 76 20.24 10.55 3.79
N LYS A 77 19.70 11.46 4.62
CA LYS A 77 20.40 12.02 5.78
C LYS A 77 20.36 11.11 7.01
N THR A 78 19.45 10.14 7.03
CA THR A 78 19.24 9.13 8.06
C THR A 78 19.13 7.77 7.38
N ASP A 79 19.27 6.66 8.11
CA ASP A 79 18.96 5.36 7.52
C ASP A 79 17.44 5.28 7.20
N PRO A 80 17.04 4.96 5.95
CA PRO A 80 15.64 4.94 5.52
C PRO A 80 14.76 3.94 6.29
N PHE A 81 15.35 2.89 6.86
CA PHE A 81 14.65 1.87 7.65
C PHE A 81 15.01 1.94 9.13
N LYS A 82 15.63 3.04 9.57
CA LYS A 82 15.77 3.38 10.99
C LYS A 82 14.94 4.64 11.26
N PRO A 83 13.68 4.50 11.66
CA PRO A 83 12.80 5.65 11.76
C PRO A 83 13.22 6.61 12.86
N GLU A 84 13.44 7.87 12.49
CA GLU A 84 13.93 8.93 13.37
C GLU A 84 12.96 10.11 13.39
N ILE A 85 12.85 10.78 14.54
CA ILE A 85 12.04 12.00 14.67
C ILE A 85 12.99 13.18 14.74
N ILE A 86 12.92 14.06 13.73
CA ILE A 86 13.78 15.23 13.62
C ILE A 86 12.88 16.45 13.39
N GLY A 87 13.01 17.47 14.25
CA GLY A 87 12.19 18.68 14.12
C GLY A 87 10.68 18.44 14.17
N GLY A 88 10.24 17.40 14.89
CA GLY A 88 8.82 17.02 14.98
C GLY A 88 8.29 16.16 13.83
N MET A 89 9.12 15.84 12.83
CA MET A 89 8.75 15.03 11.67
C MET A 89 9.34 13.62 11.79
N LEU A 90 8.55 12.60 11.45
CA LEU A 90 9.01 11.21 11.36
C LEU A 90 9.64 10.96 9.98
N TYR A 91 10.92 10.60 9.97
CA TYR A 91 11.67 10.25 8.77
C TYR A 91 11.82 8.74 8.65
N GLY A 92 11.63 8.24 7.43
CA GLY A 92 11.84 6.85 7.05
C GLY A 92 11.07 6.51 5.77
N ARG A 93 11.54 5.52 5.01
CA ARG A 93 10.87 5.06 3.80
C ARG A 93 9.53 4.43 4.19
N GLY A 94 8.47 4.98 3.62
CA GLY A 94 7.09 4.59 3.89
C GLY A 94 6.43 5.31 5.07
N ALA A 95 7.10 6.30 5.67
CA ALA A 95 6.51 7.10 6.76
C ALA A 95 5.22 7.81 6.32
N ALA A 96 5.22 8.40 5.12
CA ALA A 96 4.02 8.99 4.51
C ALA A 96 3.23 7.97 3.67
N ASP A 97 3.94 7.03 3.02
CA ASP A 97 3.40 6.20 1.94
C ASP A 97 3.69 4.70 2.14
N MET A 98 2.81 3.94 2.80
CA MET A 98 1.66 4.43 3.57
C MET A 98 1.63 3.85 5.00
N LYS A 99 2.79 3.46 5.54
CA LYS A 99 2.90 2.80 6.85
C LYS A 99 2.44 3.66 8.02
N GLY A 100 2.55 4.98 7.92
CA GLY A 100 1.96 5.91 8.89
C GLY A 100 0.43 5.78 8.94
N SER A 101 -0.21 5.71 7.77
CA SER A 101 -1.65 5.50 7.65
C SER A 101 -2.07 4.10 8.12
N LEU A 102 -1.32 3.05 7.77
CA LEU A 102 -1.59 1.68 8.27
C LEU A 102 -1.64 1.65 9.79
N ALA A 103 -0.65 2.28 10.43
CA ALA A 103 -0.60 2.36 11.88
C ALA A 103 -1.76 3.16 12.48
N ALA A 104 -2.16 4.26 11.84
CA ALA A 104 -3.27 5.08 12.29
C ALA A 104 -4.61 4.34 12.17
N MET A 105 -4.86 3.68 11.04
CA MET A 105 -6.07 2.89 10.80
C MET A 105 -6.17 1.73 11.79
N LEU A 106 -5.09 0.97 11.99
CA LEU A 106 -5.09 -0.17 12.91
C LEU A 106 -5.36 0.28 14.36
N VAL A 107 -4.62 1.27 14.85
CA VAL A 107 -4.80 1.74 16.24
C VAL A 107 -6.16 2.40 16.46
N ALA A 108 -6.70 3.10 15.45
CA ALA A 108 -8.07 3.62 15.53
C ALA A 108 -9.10 2.49 15.65
N THR A 109 -8.93 1.41 14.87
CA THR A 109 -9.80 0.22 14.95
C THR A 109 -9.69 -0.47 16.31
N GLU A 110 -8.49 -0.70 16.83
CA GLU A 110 -8.30 -1.32 18.16
C GLU A 110 -9.07 -0.55 19.24
N ARG A 111 -8.96 0.78 19.22
CA ARG A 111 -9.69 1.66 20.15
C ARG A 111 -11.19 1.60 19.93
N PHE A 112 -11.63 1.66 18.68
CA PHE A 112 -13.05 1.61 18.35
C PHE A 112 -13.70 0.30 18.80
N VAL A 113 -13.08 -0.85 18.53
CA VAL A 113 -13.61 -2.16 18.94
C VAL A 113 -13.57 -2.32 20.47
N ALA A 114 -12.56 -1.78 21.15
CA ALA A 114 -12.52 -1.78 22.62
C ALA A 114 -13.63 -0.91 23.24
N ASP A 115 -13.89 0.27 22.67
CA ASP A 115 -14.92 1.19 23.16
C ASP A 115 -16.34 0.72 22.78
N PHE A 116 -16.47 0.01 21.65
CA PHE A 116 -17.73 -0.46 21.07
C PHE A 116 -17.65 -1.93 20.64
N PRO A 117 -17.53 -2.88 21.58
CA PRO A 117 -17.38 -4.31 21.24
C PRO A 117 -18.58 -4.90 20.49
N GLU A 118 -19.77 -4.34 20.71
CA GLU A 118 -21.03 -4.73 20.04
C GLU A 118 -21.40 -3.77 18.90
N HIS A 119 -20.40 -3.15 18.25
CA HIS A 119 -20.67 -2.28 17.12
C HIS A 119 -21.47 -3.02 16.03
N GLN A 120 -22.32 -2.27 15.34
CA GLN A 120 -23.07 -2.81 14.21
C GLN A 120 -22.19 -2.82 12.95
N GLY A 121 -22.51 -3.69 12.00
CA GLY A 121 -21.76 -3.85 10.77
C GLY A 121 -20.47 -4.66 10.91
N THR A 122 -19.60 -4.55 9.92
CA THR A 122 -18.32 -5.27 9.84
C THR A 122 -17.20 -4.28 9.51
N ILE A 123 -16.09 -4.35 10.23
CA ILE A 123 -14.85 -3.64 9.89
C ILE A 123 -13.90 -4.64 9.25
N GLY A 124 -13.32 -4.29 8.10
CA GLY A 124 -12.37 -5.12 7.38
C GLY A 124 -11.03 -4.43 7.12
N PHE A 125 -9.99 -5.23 6.91
CA PHE A 125 -8.69 -4.80 6.40
C PHE A 125 -8.33 -5.63 5.18
N LEU A 126 -8.00 -4.95 4.08
CA LEU A 126 -7.45 -5.54 2.86
C LEU A 126 -6.06 -4.97 2.62
N ILE A 127 -5.03 -5.75 2.93
CA ILE A 127 -3.63 -5.31 2.87
C ILE A 127 -2.84 -6.16 1.88
N THR A 128 -1.99 -5.52 1.08
CA THR A 128 -1.10 -6.16 0.10
C THR A 128 0.37 -5.79 0.32
N SER A 129 1.30 -6.59 -0.19
CA SER A 129 2.74 -6.27 -0.26
C SER A 129 3.22 -5.97 -1.68
N ASP A 130 2.31 -5.68 -2.62
CA ASP A 130 2.65 -5.24 -3.98
C ASP A 130 1.58 -4.30 -4.54
N GLU A 131 1.65 -3.03 -4.13
CA GLU A 131 0.90 -1.92 -4.77
C GLU A 131 1.80 -1.14 -5.74
N GLU A 132 3.04 -0.90 -5.34
CA GLU A 132 3.99 -0.02 -6.04
C GLU A 132 4.67 -0.70 -7.24
N GLY A 133 4.51 -2.01 -7.37
CA GLY A 133 5.09 -2.84 -8.42
C GLY A 133 4.12 -3.15 -9.56
N PRO A 134 4.18 -4.35 -10.15
CA PRO A 134 3.22 -4.77 -11.17
C PRO A 134 1.79 -4.93 -10.63
N ALA A 135 1.63 -5.17 -9.32
CA ALA A 135 0.35 -5.30 -8.62
C ALA A 135 -0.61 -6.37 -9.20
N ILE A 136 -0.06 -7.36 -9.91
CA ILE A 136 -0.85 -8.43 -10.56
C ILE A 136 -1.31 -9.50 -9.57
N ASP A 137 -0.53 -9.71 -8.50
CA ASP A 137 -0.79 -10.71 -7.46
C ASP A 137 -1.22 -10.08 -6.12
N GLY A 138 -1.40 -8.75 -6.11
CA GLY A 138 -1.78 -7.98 -4.92
C GLY A 138 -3.30 -7.86 -4.73
N THR A 139 -3.75 -6.64 -4.40
CA THR A 139 -5.15 -6.31 -4.11
C THR A 139 -6.15 -6.81 -5.15
N VAL A 140 -5.78 -6.90 -6.43
CA VAL A 140 -6.67 -7.41 -7.48
C VAL A 140 -7.09 -8.86 -7.23
N ARG A 141 -6.16 -9.72 -6.77
CA ARG A 141 -6.43 -11.13 -6.47
C ARG A 141 -7.27 -11.29 -5.21
N VAL A 142 -7.06 -10.42 -4.21
CA VAL A 142 -7.94 -10.39 -3.03
C VAL A 142 -9.36 -9.98 -3.41
N CYS A 143 -9.52 -8.97 -4.27
CA CYS A 143 -10.83 -8.59 -4.80
C CYS A 143 -11.51 -9.75 -5.56
N GLU A 144 -10.76 -10.51 -6.35
CA GLU A 144 -11.27 -11.72 -7.02
C GLU A 144 -11.69 -12.80 -6.02
N TYR A 145 -10.90 -13.03 -4.98
CA TYR A 145 -11.21 -13.95 -3.89
C TYR A 145 -12.51 -13.56 -3.16
N LEU A 146 -12.67 -12.29 -2.78
CA LEU A 146 -13.88 -11.79 -2.12
C LEU A 146 -15.12 -11.94 -3.01
N LYS A 147 -15.00 -11.65 -4.32
CA LYS A 147 -16.08 -11.91 -5.29
C LYS A 147 -16.42 -13.40 -5.38
N SER A 148 -15.41 -14.28 -5.41
CA SER A 148 -15.60 -15.73 -5.51
C SER A 148 -16.27 -16.35 -4.27
N THR A 149 -16.12 -15.68 -3.13
CA THR A 149 -16.71 -16.06 -1.84
C THR A 149 -17.96 -15.25 -1.49
N ASN A 150 -18.47 -14.46 -2.44
CA ASN A 150 -19.67 -13.63 -2.31
C ASN A 150 -19.62 -12.66 -1.11
N GLN A 151 -18.43 -12.14 -0.80
CA GLN A 151 -18.23 -11.10 0.21
C GLN A 151 -18.28 -9.72 -0.44
N ALA A 152 -19.28 -8.91 -0.05
CA ALA A 152 -19.46 -7.56 -0.53
C ALA A 152 -18.78 -6.53 0.40
N ILE A 153 -18.40 -5.39 -0.16
CA ILE A 153 -17.86 -4.23 0.57
C ILE A 153 -18.76 -3.03 0.28
N ASP A 154 -19.33 -2.42 1.31
CA ASP A 154 -20.18 -1.24 1.17
C ASP A 154 -19.36 0.05 1.11
N TYR A 155 -18.31 0.12 1.93
CA TYR A 155 -17.44 1.29 2.05
C TYR A 155 -15.98 0.86 2.08
N CYS A 156 -15.13 1.58 1.34
CA CYS A 156 -13.69 1.35 1.37
C CYS A 156 -12.96 2.68 1.56
N LEU A 157 -12.10 2.74 2.57
CA LEU A 157 -11.15 3.83 2.78
C LEU A 157 -9.75 3.34 2.48
N VAL A 158 -9.16 3.83 1.39
CA VAL A 158 -7.76 3.58 1.05
C VAL A 158 -6.88 4.61 1.77
N GLY A 159 -5.92 4.15 2.58
CA GLY A 159 -5.09 5.01 3.43
C GLY A 159 -3.96 5.78 2.73
N GLU A 160 -4.00 5.92 1.42
CA GLU A 160 -3.02 6.68 0.62
C GLU A 160 -2.87 8.13 1.10
N PRO A 161 -1.65 8.72 1.05
CA PRO A 161 -1.45 10.12 1.38
C PRO A 161 -2.18 11.03 0.38
N SER A 162 -3.31 11.59 0.82
CA SER A 162 -4.21 12.37 -0.03
C SER A 162 -4.07 13.89 0.14
N SER A 163 -3.63 14.32 1.32
CA SER A 163 -3.53 15.73 1.71
C SER A 163 -2.42 16.48 0.97
N THR A 164 -2.58 17.80 0.82
CA THR A 164 -1.62 18.66 0.10
C THR A 164 -0.73 19.47 1.03
N SER A 165 -1.33 20.18 1.99
CA SER A 165 -0.65 21.10 2.89
C SER A 165 -0.94 20.81 4.36
N GLN A 166 -2.17 20.45 4.68
CA GLN A 166 -2.59 20.10 6.04
C GLN A 166 -3.41 18.82 6.02
N LEU A 167 -3.26 18.00 7.07
CA LEU A 167 -4.01 16.76 7.19
C LEU A 167 -5.52 17.02 7.05
N GLY A 168 -6.15 16.32 6.11
CA GLY A 168 -7.59 16.37 5.86
C GLY A 168 -8.05 17.47 4.89
N ASP A 169 -7.14 18.25 4.29
CA ASP A 169 -7.50 19.28 3.31
C ASP A 169 -8.03 18.70 1.98
N VAL A 170 -7.66 17.47 1.65
CA VAL A 170 -8.04 16.78 0.42
C VAL A 170 -8.33 15.33 0.72
N ILE A 171 -9.43 14.83 0.15
CA ILE A 171 -9.75 13.41 0.03
C ILE A 171 -9.91 13.06 -1.46
N LYS A 172 -9.66 11.80 -1.84
CA LYS A 172 -9.79 11.34 -3.23
C LYS A 172 -11.01 10.42 -3.33
N ASN A 173 -12.03 10.84 -4.07
CA ASN A 173 -13.23 10.03 -4.37
C ASN A 173 -13.14 9.30 -5.73
N GLY A 174 -11.99 9.36 -6.39
CA GLY A 174 -11.75 8.75 -7.68
C GLY A 174 -10.34 9.04 -8.20
N ARG A 175 -9.92 8.28 -9.22
CA ARG A 175 -8.64 8.44 -9.90
C ARG A 175 -8.85 8.34 -11.41
N ARG A 176 -7.93 8.94 -12.17
CA ARG A 176 -7.87 8.75 -13.63
C ARG A 176 -7.34 7.35 -13.93
N GLY A 177 -7.73 6.78 -15.07
CA GLY A 177 -7.02 5.62 -15.63
C GLY A 177 -5.63 5.99 -16.14
N SER A 178 -4.79 4.99 -16.37
CA SER A 178 -3.45 5.14 -16.95
C SER A 178 -3.31 4.23 -18.17
N LEU A 179 -2.74 4.76 -19.26
CA LEU A 179 -2.46 4.02 -20.49
C LEU A 179 -1.07 4.43 -20.96
N ASN A 180 -0.16 3.45 -21.04
CA ASN A 180 1.19 3.65 -21.52
C ASN A 180 1.36 3.05 -22.92
N GLY A 181 1.96 3.81 -23.84
CA GLY A 181 2.29 3.35 -25.19
C GLY A 181 3.80 3.15 -25.34
N ARG A 182 4.20 2.00 -25.89
CA ARG A 182 5.60 1.74 -26.27
C ARG A 182 5.70 1.76 -27.79
N LEU A 183 6.42 2.76 -28.32
CA LEU A 183 6.66 2.91 -29.75
C LEU A 183 8.11 2.53 -30.09
N THR A 184 8.27 1.70 -31.11
CA THR A 184 9.57 1.40 -31.71
C THR A 184 9.57 1.94 -33.13
N ILE A 185 10.40 2.96 -33.41
CA ILE A 185 10.60 3.47 -34.77
C ILE A 185 11.80 2.73 -35.37
N ILE A 186 11.56 2.05 -36.49
CA ILE A 186 12.57 1.26 -37.18
C ILE A 186 13.20 2.09 -38.30
N GLY A 187 14.48 2.36 -38.18
CA GLY A 187 15.30 2.95 -39.25
C GLY A 187 16.23 1.92 -39.89
N LYS A 188 17.26 2.40 -40.58
CA LYS A 188 18.30 1.59 -41.21
C LYS A 188 19.66 2.07 -40.74
N GLN A 189 20.42 1.19 -40.10
CA GLN A 189 21.75 1.52 -39.56
C GLN A 189 22.75 1.84 -40.68
N GLY A 190 23.61 2.84 -40.48
CA GLY A 190 24.76 3.12 -41.33
C GLY A 190 25.70 4.15 -40.73
N HIS A 191 26.82 4.40 -41.41
CA HIS A 191 27.83 5.34 -40.94
C HIS A 191 27.37 6.80 -41.20
N ILE A 192 27.53 7.68 -40.21
CA ILE A 192 27.01 9.06 -40.27
C ILE A 192 27.54 9.89 -41.47
N ALA A 193 28.75 9.59 -41.94
CA ALA A 193 29.33 10.23 -43.13
C ALA A 193 28.64 9.83 -44.46
N TYR A 194 27.83 8.78 -44.49
CA TYR A 194 27.11 8.30 -45.67
C TYR A 194 25.60 8.21 -45.38
N PRO A 195 24.93 9.33 -45.08
CA PRO A 195 23.54 9.32 -44.59
C PRO A 195 22.55 8.78 -45.63
N HIS A 196 22.84 8.91 -46.93
CA HIS A 196 22.03 8.34 -48.01
C HIS A 196 22.00 6.79 -48.04
N LEU A 197 22.83 6.11 -47.24
CA LEU A 197 22.83 4.65 -47.09
C LEU A 197 22.05 4.17 -45.85
N ALA A 198 21.61 5.10 -45.00
CA ALA A 198 20.97 4.86 -43.70
C ALA A 198 19.63 5.60 -43.61
N ASP A 199 18.78 5.18 -42.67
CA ASP A 199 17.55 5.87 -42.31
C ASP A 199 17.60 6.12 -40.80
N ASN A 200 17.85 7.36 -40.38
CA ASN A 200 17.87 7.70 -38.98
C ASN A 200 16.43 7.73 -38.45
N PRO A 201 16.02 6.83 -37.54
CA PRO A 201 14.65 6.77 -37.03
C PRO A 201 14.22 8.03 -36.26
N ILE A 202 15.15 8.91 -35.89
CA ILE A 202 14.85 10.21 -35.27
C ILE A 202 14.32 11.23 -36.29
N HIS A 203 14.69 11.10 -37.56
CA HIS A 203 14.29 12.04 -38.62
C HIS A 203 13.02 11.61 -39.38
N LEU A 204 12.52 10.39 -39.15
CA LEU A 204 11.35 9.81 -39.81
C LEU A 204 10.03 10.32 -39.23
#